data_AF-A0A8X8YAQ4-F1
#
_entry.id   AF-A0A8X8YAQ4-F1
#
_cell.length_a   1.000
_cell.length_b   1.000
_cell.length_c   1.000
_cell.angle_alpha   90.00
_cell.angle_beta   90.00
_cell.angle_gamma   90.00
#
_symmetry.space_group_name_H-M   'P 1'
#
loop_
_entity.id
_entity.type
_entity.pdbx_description
1 polymer ?
#
loop_
_entity_poly.entity_id
_entity_poly.type
_entity_poly.pdbx_seq_one_letter_code
_entity_poly.pdbx_strand_id
1 'polypeptide(L)'
;MSLSRHLLRRGSSDSAALRHYSTASGSSLAHHHQHEFDPPSSYINSWKPPRNPKEANRQLALLRRDYDRKMKEIRKDYINEMELQRIEKLRKDTARNEALRIANEERRLAKDAKKKAEAIERQAAEEEFRQMLMKERAEKLEYWRMRENKIEEQKKEKKELLRRQSSKWIDEHNLVKTAVNAVFDNVPLPYPK
;
A
#
# COMPACT_ATOMS: atom_id res chain seq x y z
N MET A 1 16.30 23.00 -18.65
CA MET A 1 17.51 22.62 -19.41
C MET A 1 18.69 23.40 -18.86
N SER A 2 19.51 22.78 -18.00
CA SER A 2 20.87 23.27 -17.73
C SER A 2 21.68 22.10 -17.13
N LEU A 3 22.63 21.62 -17.91
CA LEU A 3 23.55 20.53 -17.57
C LEU A 3 24.86 21.17 -17.12
N SER A 4 25.16 21.12 -15.82
CA SER A 4 26.48 21.53 -15.32
C SER A 4 27.34 20.30 -15.07
N ARG A 5 28.21 20.03 -16.05
CA ARG A 5 29.33 19.09 -16.00
C ARG A 5 30.42 19.66 -15.09
N HIS A 6 30.97 18.86 -14.19
CA HIS A 6 32.27 19.13 -13.58
C HIS A 6 33.16 17.90 -13.81
N LEU A 7 34.17 18.09 -14.64
CA LEU A 7 35.29 17.18 -14.84
C LEU A 7 36.53 17.82 -14.22
N LEU A 8 37.13 17.16 -13.22
CA LEU A 8 38.55 17.25 -12.86
C LEU A 8 38.91 15.87 -12.28
N ARG A 9 39.41 14.92 -13.08
CA ARG A 9 40.82 14.69 -13.47
C ARG A 9 41.79 14.44 -12.29
N ARG A 10 41.95 13.14 -12.01
CA ARG A 10 43.19 12.35 -11.83
C ARG A 10 44.11 12.65 -10.62
N GLY A 11 44.24 11.62 -9.78
CA GLY A 11 45.48 11.25 -9.09
C GLY A 11 45.59 9.72 -9.09
N SER A 12 46.47 9.18 -9.93
CA SER A 12 46.85 7.76 -9.90
C SER A 12 47.80 7.54 -8.72
N SER A 13 47.33 6.88 -7.67
CA SER A 13 48.21 6.25 -6.69
C SER A 13 48.35 4.78 -7.06
N ASP A 14 49.52 4.43 -7.58
CA ASP A 14 50.01 3.06 -7.63
C ASP A 14 49.94 2.48 -6.22
N SER A 15 48.96 1.62 -5.95
CA SER A 15 49.01 0.68 -4.84
C SER A 15 49.03 -0.72 -5.42
N ALA A 16 50.19 -1.35 -5.26
CA ALA A 16 50.47 -2.71 -5.66
C ALA A 16 49.31 -3.64 -5.28
N ALA A 17 48.73 -4.31 -6.27
CA ALA A 17 47.75 -5.36 -6.05
C ALA A 17 48.47 -6.58 -5.43
N LEU A 18 48.69 -6.56 -4.11
CA LEU A 18 48.91 -7.78 -3.36
C LEU A 18 47.62 -8.61 -3.42
N ARG A 19 47.63 -9.65 -4.26
CA ARG A 19 46.60 -10.70 -4.22
C ARG A 19 46.79 -11.50 -2.95
N HIS A 20 46.05 -11.16 -1.90
CA HIS A 20 45.87 -12.04 -0.76
C HIS A 20 44.76 -13.04 -1.08
N TYR A 21 45.13 -14.31 -1.25
CA TYR A 21 44.17 -15.41 -1.27
C TYR A 21 43.82 -15.78 0.17
N SER A 22 42.91 -15.02 0.77
CA SER A 22 42.34 -15.38 2.07
C SER A 22 41.25 -16.44 1.86
N THR A 23 41.59 -17.72 2.01
CA THR A 23 40.60 -18.77 2.27
C THR A 23 40.16 -18.68 3.73
N ALA A 24 39.34 -17.68 4.05
CA ALA A 24 38.56 -17.69 5.27
C ALA A 24 37.39 -18.65 5.05
N SER A 25 37.44 -19.86 5.62
CA SER A 25 36.28 -20.73 5.66
C SER A 25 35.24 -20.07 6.56
N GLY A 26 34.26 -19.41 5.94
CA GLY A 26 33.03 -19.05 6.63
C GLY A 26 32.44 -20.32 7.24
N SER A 27 32.08 -20.24 8.52
CA SER A 27 31.42 -21.31 9.27
C SER A 27 30.04 -21.58 8.66
N SER A 28 30.00 -22.32 7.56
CA SER A 28 28.83 -23.06 7.13
C SER A 28 28.87 -24.39 7.84
N LEU A 29 27.84 -24.65 8.66
CA LEU A 29 27.55 -25.92 9.32
C LEU A 29 27.96 -27.09 8.40
N ALA A 30 29.09 -27.72 8.72
CA ALA A 30 29.71 -28.75 7.89
C ALA A 30 28.80 -29.98 7.89
N HIS A 31 27.94 -30.07 6.88
CA HIS A 31 27.33 -31.33 6.51
C HIS A 31 28.48 -32.17 5.94
N HIS A 32 29.10 -32.95 6.82
CA HIS A 32 30.11 -33.92 6.45
C HIS A 32 29.42 -34.98 5.61
N HIS A 33 29.34 -34.75 4.30
CA HIS A 33 29.04 -35.81 3.36
C HIS A 33 30.17 -36.83 3.50
N GLN A 34 29.89 -37.93 4.19
CA GLN A 34 30.76 -39.09 4.15
C GLN A 34 30.64 -39.66 2.74
N HIS A 35 31.67 -39.40 1.92
CA HIS A 35 31.77 -40.07 0.64
C HIS A 35 32.15 -41.52 0.94
N GLU A 36 31.17 -42.41 0.75
CA GLU A 36 31.44 -43.84 0.70
C GLU A 36 32.19 -44.11 -0.61
N PHE A 37 33.49 -44.34 -0.49
CA PHE A 37 34.33 -44.65 -1.64
C PHE A 37 34.14 -46.11 -1.99
N ASP A 38 33.82 -46.39 -3.24
CA ASP A 38 33.81 -47.76 -3.75
C ASP A 38 35.18 -48.41 -3.56
N PRO A 39 35.23 -49.73 -3.27
CA PRO A 39 36.49 -50.44 -3.12
C PRO A 39 37.31 -50.37 -4.42
N PRO A 40 38.65 -50.36 -4.33
CA PRO A 40 39.52 -50.29 -5.49
C PRO A 40 39.18 -51.36 -6.53
N SER A 41 38.98 -50.96 -7.79
CA SER A 41 38.56 -51.89 -8.84
C SER A 41 39.65 -52.93 -9.11
N SER A 42 39.34 -54.22 -8.95
CA SER A 42 40.24 -55.34 -9.26
C SER A 42 40.41 -55.59 -10.77
N TYR A 43 39.63 -54.90 -11.60
CA TYR A 43 39.56 -55.11 -13.05
C TYR A 43 40.90 -54.89 -13.76
N ILE A 44 41.63 -53.84 -13.41
CA ILE A 44 42.89 -53.45 -14.06
C ILE A 44 43.98 -54.54 -13.89
N ASN A 45 43.95 -55.28 -12.79
CA ASN A 45 44.93 -56.33 -12.48
C ASN A 45 44.50 -57.74 -12.96
N SER A 46 43.32 -57.88 -13.55
CA SER A 46 42.76 -59.17 -13.96
C SER A 46 43.12 -59.60 -15.39
N TRP A 47 43.75 -58.70 -16.17
CA TRP A 47 44.04 -58.96 -17.58
C TRP A 47 45.23 -59.91 -17.75
N LYS A 48 44.99 -61.09 -18.31
CA LYS A 48 46.05 -62.05 -18.70
C LYS A 48 46.31 -61.93 -20.21
N PRO A 49 47.55 -61.64 -20.64
CA PRO A 49 47.85 -61.50 -22.06
C PRO A 49 47.63 -62.83 -22.80
N PRO A 50 46.87 -62.84 -23.92
CA PRO A 50 46.67 -64.06 -24.71
C PRO A 50 47.97 -64.53 -25.37
N ARG A 51 48.17 -65.85 -25.43
CA ARG A 51 49.41 -66.46 -25.98
C ARG A 51 49.53 -66.32 -27.50
N ASN A 52 48.41 -66.22 -28.22
CA ASN A 52 48.36 -66.14 -29.69
C ASN A 52 47.88 -64.76 -30.18
N PRO A 53 48.57 -64.10 -31.13
CA PRO A 53 48.22 -62.75 -31.59
C PRO A 53 46.87 -62.67 -32.32
N LYS A 54 46.48 -63.73 -33.05
CA LYS A 54 45.17 -63.80 -33.74
C LYS A 54 43.99 -63.86 -32.76
N GLU A 55 44.16 -64.56 -31.65
CA GLU A 55 43.14 -64.67 -30.60
C GLU A 55 42.98 -63.36 -29.82
N ALA A 56 44.09 -62.68 -29.52
CA ALA A 56 44.08 -61.36 -28.90
C ALA A 56 43.31 -60.34 -29.75
N ASN A 57 43.53 -60.32 -31.06
CA ASN A 57 42.81 -59.44 -31.97
C ASN A 57 41.31 -59.74 -32.01
N ARG A 58 40.91 -61.02 -31.98
CA ARG A 58 39.48 -61.40 -31.94
C ARG A 58 38.82 -60.95 -30.63
N GLN A 59 39.48 -61.17 -29.50
CA GLN A 59 38.97 -60.75 -28.18
C GLN A 59 38.86 -59.22 -28.08
N LEU A 60 39.86 -58.49 -28.57
CA LEU A 60 39.84 -57.03 -28.61
C LEU A 60 38.71 -56.48 -29.50
N ALA A 61 38.47 -57.10 -30.65
CA ALA A 61 37.38 -56.71 -31.54
C ALA A 61 36.00 -56.92 -30.90
N LEU A 62 35.81 -58.02 -30.17
CA LEU A 62 34.59 -58.26 -29.40
C LEU A 62 34.43 -57.24 -28.27
N LEU A 63 35.49 -56.99 -27.49
CA LEU A 63 35.47 -56.02 -26.39
C LEU A 63 35.09 -54.62 -26.88
N ARG A 64 35.67 -54.17 -28.00
CA ARG A 64 35.35 -52.87 -28.61
C ARG A 64 33.87 -52.80 -29.01
N ARG A 65 33.36 -53.85 -29.67
CA ARG A 65 31.95 -53.91 -30.09
C ARG A 65 30.99 -53.91 -28.90
N ASP A 66 31.32 -54.66 -27.85
CA ASP A 66 30.47 -54.76 -26.66
C ASP A 66 30.50 -53.47 -25.84
N TYR A 67 31.67 -52.83 -25.73
CA TYR A 67 31.79 -51.51 -25.12
C TYR A 67 30.99 -50.46 -25.89
N ASP A 68 31.15 -50.40 -27.22
CA ASP A 68 30.39 -49.47 -28.06
C ASP A 68 28.88 -49.71 -27.95
N ARG A 69 28.44 -50.97 -27.85
CA ARG A 69 27.02 -51.31 -27.63
C ARG A 69 26.53 -50.79 -26.28
N LYS A 70 27.23 -51.12 -25.18
CA LYS A 70 26.89 -50.68 -23.82
C LYS A 70 26.87 -49.16 -23.71
N MET A 71 27.88 -48.47 -24.25
CA MET A 71 27.94 -47.01 -24.22
C MET A 71 26.83 -46.35 -25.04
N LYS A 72 26.41 -46.96 -26.15
CA LYS A 72 25.26 -46.49 -26.93
C LYS A 72 23.96 -46.64 -26.15
N GLU A 73 23.76 -47.75 -25.44
CA GLU A 73 22.60 -47.98 -24.57
C GLU A 73 22.57 -46.95 -23.44
N ILE A 74 23.67 -46.81 -22.69
CA ILE A 74 23.80 -45.81 -21.61
C ILE A 74 23.50 -44.39 -22.11
N ARG A 75 23.99 -44.02 -23.29
CA ARG A 75 23.72 -42.69 -23.85
C ARG A 75 22.24 -42.50 -24.19
N LYS A 76 21.56 -43.52 -24.72
CA LYS A 76 20.12 -43.46 -25.01
C LYS A 76 19.32 -43.32 -23.73
N ASP A 77 19.64 -44.11 -22.72
CA ASP A 77 18.96 -44.08 -21.43
C ASP A 77 19.12 -42.71 -20.77
N TYR A 78 20.35 -42.17 -20.75
CA TYR A 78 20.62 -40.83 -20.26
C TYR A 78 19.80 -39.75 -21.00
N ILE A 79 19.73 -39.80 -22.33
CA ILE A 79 18.92 -38.85 -23.10
C ILE A 79 17.45 -38.93 -22.68
N ASN A 80 16.92 -40.15 -22.53
CA ASN A 80 15.53 -40.36 -22.12
C ASN A 80 15.28 -39.83 -20.70
N GLU A 81 16.18 -40.10 -19.76
CA GLU A 81 16.09 -39.57 -18.39
C GLU A 81 16.09 -38.04 -18.36
N MET A 82 16.98 -37.41 -19.11
CA MET A 82 17.06 -35.95 -19.19
C MET A 82 15.79 -35.34 -19.81
N GLU A 83 15.22 -35.97 -20.84
CA GLU A 83 13.95 -35.52 -21.42
C GLU A 83 12.77 -35.72 -20.47
N LEU A 84 12.70 -36.83 -19.72
CA LEU A 84 11.69 -37.05 -18.69
C LEU A 84 11.75 -35.96 -17.60
N GLN A 85 12.95 -35.64 -17.13
CA GLN A 85 13.15 -34.56 -16.15
C GLN A 85 12.70 -33.20 -16.71
N ARG A 86 13.00 -32.91 -17.99
CA ARG A 86 12.55 -31.68 -18.64
C ARG A 86 11.02 -31.60 -18.72
N ILE A 87 10.37 -32.69 -19.12
CA ILE A 87 8.90 -32.76 -19.21
C ILE A 87 8.26 -32.58 -17.83
N GLU A 88 8.80 -33.24 -16.80
CA GLU A 88 8.30 -33.11 -15.43
C GLU A 88 8.42 -31.68 -14.92
N LYS A 89 9.57 -31.03 -15.16
CA LYS A 89 9.78 -29.62 -14.84
C LYS A 89 8.74 -28.73 -15.54
N LEU A 90 8.51 -28.95 -16.83
CA LEU A 90 7.53 -28.18 -17.59
C LEU A 90 6.12 -28.34 -17.02
N ARG A 91 5.70 -29.57 -16.68
CA ARG A 91 4.39 -29.82 -16.04
C ARG A 91 4.24 -29.11 -14.69
N LYS A 92 5.31 -29.11 -13.88
CA LYS A 92 5.35 -28.40 -12.59
C LYS A 92 5.25 -26.88 -12.79
N ASP A 93 5.97 -26.36 -13.78
CA ASP A 93 5.97 -24.93 -14.07
C ASP A 93 4.62 -24.46 -14.64
N THR A 94 3.99 -25.24 -15.53
CA THR A 94 2.64 -24.92 -16.03
C THR A 94 1.61 -24.92 -14.92
N ALA A 95 1.61 -25.95 -14.05
CA ALA A 95 0.70 -26.01 -12.92
C ALA A 95 0.88 -24.83 -11.94
N ARG A 96 2.13 -24.44 -11.67
CA ARG A 96 2.44 -23.25 -10.86
C ARG A 96 1.94 -21.95 -11.51
N ASN A 97 2.18 -21.79 -12.81
CA ASN A 97 1.76 -20.59 -13.54
C ASN A 97 0.23 -20.46 -13.59
N GLU A 98 -0.48 -21.57 -13.79
CA GLU A 98 -1.95 -21.60 -13.76
C GLU A 98 -2.50 -21.27 -12.37
N ALA A 99 -1.93 -21.86 -11.31
CA ALA A 99 -2.30 -21.54 -9.94
C ALA A 99 -2.09 -20.06 -9.60
N LEU A 100 -0.95 -19.49 -10.03
CA LEU A 100 -0.67 -18.06 -9.87
C LEU A 100 -1.65 -17.18 -10.65
N ARG A 101 -2.05 -17.60 -11.85
CA ARG A 101 -3.04 -16.87 -12.66
C ARG A 101 -4.38 -16.80 -11.92
N ILE A 102 -4.89 -17.93 -11.44
CA ILE A 102 -6.15 -18.02 -10.70
C ILE A 102 -6.10 -17.14 -9.45
N ALA A 103 -5.04 -17.26 -8.63
CA ALA A 103 -4.89 -16.44 -7.42
C ALA A 103 -4.83 -14.93 -7.72
N ASN A 104 -4.22 -14.53 -8.84
CA ASN A 104 -4.18 -13.13 -9.26
C ASN A 104 -5.55 -12.63 -9.74
N GLU A 105 -6.31 -13.45 -10.46
CA GLU A 105 -7.67 -13.13 -10.87
C GLU A 105 -8.59 -12.95 -9.66
N GLU A 106 -8.55 -13.88 -8.69
CA GLU A 106 -9.29 -13.79 -7.43
C GLU A 106 -8.92 -12.52 -6.65
N ARG A 107 -7.62 -12.21 -6.52
CA ARG A 107 -7.15 -10.98 -5.89
C ARG A 107 -7.66 -9.73 -6.61
N ARG A 108 -7.74 -9.75 -7.95
CA ARG A 108 -8.25 -8.61 -8.72
C ARG A 108 -9.75 -8.44 -8.48
N LEU A 109 -10.52 -9.52 -8.53
CA LEU A 109 -11.95 -9.52 -8.25
C LEU A 109 -12.25 -9.01 -6.83
N ALA A 110 -11.50 -9.46 -5.83
CA ALA A 110 -11.63 -8.99 -4.46
C ALA A 110 -11.31 -7.49 -4.32
N LYS A 111 -10.27 -6.99 -5.01
CA LYS A 111 -9.94 -5.57 -5.05
C LYS A 111 -11.04 -4.74 -5.72
N ASP A 112 -11.60 -5.24 -6.82
CA ASP A 112 -12.66 -4.54 -7.55
C ASP A 112 -13.96 -4.51 -6.73
N ALA A 113 -14.30 -5.60 -6.05
CA ALA A 113 -15.42 -5.63 -5.11
C ALA A 113 -15.23 -4.63 -3.96
N LYS A 114 -14.03 -4.57 -3.36
CA LYS A 114 -13.71 -3.59 -2.31
C LYS A 114 -13.83 -2.15 -2.81
N LYS A 115 -13.31 -1.86 -4.02
CA LYS A 115 -13.43 -0.52 -4.63
C LYS A 115 -14.89 -0.13 -4.87
N LYS A 116 -15.73 -1.07 -5.33
CA LYS A 116 -17.17 -0.82 -5.52
C LYS A 116 -17.87 -0.52 -4.20
N ALA A 117 -17.58 -1.28 -3.14
CA ALA A 117 -18.13 -1.02 -1.81
C ALA A 117 -17.72 0.37 -1.31
N GLU A 118 -16.44 0.71 -1.41
CA GLU A 118 -15.93 2.02 -1.00
C GLU A 118 -16.49 3.17 -1.84
N ALA A 119 -16.80 2.94 -3.12
CA ALA A 119 -17.47 3.94 -3.97
C ALA A 119 -18.92 4.18 -3.51
N ILE A 120 -19.64 3.12 -3.12
CA ILE A 120 -20.99 3.23 -2.56
C ILE A 120 -20.95 3.98 -1.23
N GLU A 121 -20.00 3.67 -0.35
CA GLU A 121 -19.82 4.40 0.92
C GLU A 121 -19.53 5.89 0.70
N ARG A 122 -18.69 6.24 -0.29
CA ARG A 122 -18.45 7.64 -0.64
C ARG A 122 -19.71 8.35 -1.13
N GLN A 123 -20.51 7.68 -1.98
CA GLN A 123 -21.78 8.23 -2.46
C GLN A 123 -22.76 8.45 -1.30
N ALA A 124 -22.89 7.49 -0.39
CA ALA A 124 -23.72 7.62 0.80
C ALA A 124 -23.26 8.79 1.69
N ALA A 125 -21.95 8.92 1.93
CA ALA A 125 -21.40 10.03 2.71
C ALA A 125 -21.66 11.40 2.06
N GLU A 126 -21.60 11.50 0.73
CA GLU A 126 -21.95 12.73 0.01
C GLU A 126 -23.44 13.08 0.14
N GLU A 127 -24.32 12.07 0.09
CA GLU A 127 -25.76 12.27 0.28
C GLU A 127 -26.08 12.71 1.71
N GLU A 128 -25.48 12.09 2.72
CA GLU A 128 -25.60 12.50 4.12
C GLU A 128 -25.12 13.95 4.32
N PHE A 129 -23.99 14.30 3.73
CA PHE A 129 -23.46 15.67 3.77
C PHE A 129 -24.43 16.68 3.15
N ARG A 130 -25.05 16.35 2.01
CA ARG A 130 -26.07 17.20 1.38
C ARG A 130 -27.30 17.36 2.26
N GLN A 131 -27.76 16.29 2.91
CA GLN A 131 -28.90 16.35 3.83
C GLN A 131 -28.58 17.24 5.03
N MET A 132 -27.39 17.12 5.62
CA MET A 132 -26.94 18.01 6.69
C MET A 132 -26.94 19.48 6.27
N LEU A 133 -26.40 19.80 5.08
CA LEU A 133 -26.42 21.17 4.57
C LEU A 133 -27.83 21.75 4.42
N MET A 134 -28.79 20.93 3.98
CA MET A 134 -30.18 21.37 3.87
C MET A 134 -30.80 21.65 5.24
N LYS A 135 -30.50 20.81 6.24
CA LYS A 135 -30.95 21.03 7.63
C LYS A 135 -30.36 22.32 8.21
N GLU A 136 -29.05 22.54 8.08
CA GLU A 136 -28.41 23.77 8.56
C GLU A 136 -28.97 25.03 7.90
N ARG A 137 -29.25 24.96 6.58
CA ARG A 137 -29.89 26.08 5.86
C ARG A 137 -31.29 26.35 6.40
N ALA A 138 -32.09 25.32 6.66
CA ALA A 138 -33.42 25.47 7.23
C ALA A 138 -33.37 26.09 8.64
N GLU A 139 -32.48 25.59 9.50
CA GLU A 139 -32.29 26.13 10.86
C GLU A 139 -31.88 27.61 10.84
N LYS A 140 -30.97 28.00 9.94
CA LYS A 140 -30.60 29.42 9.77
C LYS A 140 -31.77 30.27 9.31
N LEU A 141 -32.60 29.78 8.38
CA LEU A 141 -33.78 30.50 7.93
C LEU A 141 -34.80 30.69 9.06
N GLU A 142 -35.06 29.65 9.86
CA GLU A 142 -35.94 29.76 11.04
C GLU A 142 -35.38 30.73 12.07
N TYR A 143 -34.07 30.68 12.33
CA TYR A 143 -33.41 31.65 13.21
C TYR A 143 -33.62 33.09 12.73
N TRP A 144 -33.51 33.35 11.43
CA TRP A 144 -33.76 34.69 10.86
C TRP A 144 -35.21 35.13 11.02
N ARG A 145 -36.20 34.26 10.78
CA ARG A 145 -37.61 34.57 11.01
C ARG A 145 -37.90 34.92 12.47
N MET A 146 -37.37 34.12 13.40
CA MET A 146 -37.52 34.38 14.84
C MET A 146 -36.87 35.71 15.24
N ARG A 147 -35.71 36.04 14.65
CA ARG A 147 -35.02 37.31 14.89
C ARG A 147 -35.82 38.49 14.37
N GLU A 148 -36.39 38.38 13.17
CA GLU A 148 -37.24 39.41 12.57
C GLU A 148 -38.50 39.66 13.41
N ASN A 149 -39.21 38.60 13.80
CA ASN A 149 -40.37 38.69 14.70
C ASN A 149 -40.01 39.40 16.01
N LYS A 150 -38.89 39.04 16.63
CA LYS A 150 -38.43 39.68 17.87
C LYS A 150 -38.13 41.17 17.69
N ILE A 151 -37.55 41.55 16.55
CA ILE A 151 -37.31 42.96 16.22
C ILE A 151 -38.63 43.71 16.02
N GLU A 152 -39.60 43.11 15.34
CA GLU A 152 -40.93 43.69 15.16
C GLU A 152 -41.68 43.86 16.48
N GLU A 153 -41.66 42.86 17.34
CA GLU A 153 -42.24 42.92 18.70
C GLU A 153 -41.61 44.07 19.49
N GLN A 154 -40.28 44.17 19.53
CA GLN A 154 -39.60 45.27 20.20
C GLN A 154 -39.96 46.65 19.62
N LYS A 155 -40.14 46.76 18.29
CA LYS A 155 -40.60 47.99 17.65
C LYS A 155 -42.03 48.33 18.09
N LYS A 156 -42.93 47.35 18.15
CA LYS A 156 -44.32 47.52 18.60
C LYS A 156 -44.36 47.93 20.07
N GLU A 157 -43.62 47.24 20.94
CA GLU A 157 -43.50 47.57 22.37
C GLU A 157 -43.00 49.01 22.59
N LYS A 158 -41.91 49.41 21.90
CA LYS A 158 -41.40 50.78 21.96
C LYS A 158 -42.43 51.81 21.48
N LYS A 159 -43.13 51.52 20.37
CA LYS A 159 -44.19 52.40 19.84
C LYS A 159 -45.36 52.51 20.82
N GLU A 160 -45.78 51.43 21.47
CA GLU A 160 -46.82 51.45 22.49
C GLU A 160 -46.39 52.21 23.74
N LEU A 161 -45.16 51.99 24.21
CA LEU A 161 -44.60 52.72 25.34
C LEU A 161 -44.57 54.22 25.03
N LEU A 162 -44.12 54.60 23.84
CA LEU A 162 -44.14 55.98 23.37
C LEU A 162 -45.58 56.55 23.33
N ARG A 163 -46.56 55.79 22.80
CA ARG A 163 -47.98 56.21 22.80
C ARG A 163 -48.54 56.44 24.21
N ARG A 164 -48.17 55.58 25.17
CA ARG A 164 -48.58 55.73 26.57
C ARG A 164 -47.90 56.94 27.20
N GLN A 165 -46.61 57.15 26.95
CA GLN A 165 -45.88 58.31 27.48
C GLN A 165 -46.33 59.63 26.84
N SER A 166 -46.59 59.64 25.53
CA SER A 166 -46.99 60.84 24.80
C SER A 166 -48.34 61.38 25.25
N SER A 167 -49.22 60.54 25.79
CA SER A 167 -50.47 61.01 26.42
C SER A 167 -50.26 61.89 27.65
N LYS A 168 -49.07 61.84 28.27
CA LYS A 168 -48.65 62.70 29.38
C LYS A 168 -47.78 63.87 28.94
N TRP A 169 -47.51 63.99 27.64
CA TRP A 169 -46.73 65.11 27.14
C TRP A 169 -47.57 66.38 27.21
N ILE A 170 -46.93 67.46 27.62
CA ILE A 170 -47.58 68.74 27.83
C ILE A 170 -47.42 69.52 26.53
N ASP A 171 -48.53 69.95 25.94
CA ASP A 171 -48.50 70.82 24.77
C ASP A 171 -47.87 72.18 25.10
N GLU A 172 -47.21 72.79 24.11
CA GLU A 172 -46.42 74.01 24.27
C GLU A 172 -47.21 75.17 24.91
N HIS A 173 -48.50 75.29 24.57
CA HIS A 173 -49.40 76.31 25.15
C HIS A 173 -49.76 76.07 26.62
N ASN A 174 -49.63 74.84 27.13
CA ASN A 174 -49.91 74.47 28.52
C ASN A 174 -48.65 74.35 29.38
N LEU A 175 -47.46 74.39 28.77
CA LEU A 175 -46.17 74.15 29.40
C LEU A 175 -45.91 75.03 30.64
N VAL A 176 -46.14 76.34 30.51
CA VAL A 176 -45.92 77.31 31.60
C VAL A 176 -46.86 77.03 32.78
N LYS A 177 -48.13 76.71 32.50
CA LYS A 177 -49.11 76.40 33.56
C LYS A 177 -48.75 75.13 34.31
N THR A 178 -48.30 74.10 33.61
CA THR A 178 -47.93 72.82 34.25
C THR A 178 -46.62 72.94 35.04
N ALA A 179 -45.65 73.72 34.55
CA ALA A 179 -44.39 73.97 35.26
C ALA A 179 -44.61 74.69 36.60
N VAL A 180 -45.49 75.69 36.63
CA VAL A 180 -45.86 76.39 37.87
C VAL A 180 -46.49 75.40 38.85
N ASN A 181 -47.43 74.56 38.42
CA ASN A 181 -48.07 73.56 39.30
C ASN A 181 -47.06 72.52 39.86
N ALA A 182 -46.13 72.05 39.05
CA ALA A 182 -45.14 71.05 39.47
C ALA A 182 -44.15 71.56 40.54
N VAL A 183 -43.89 72.87 40.60
CA VAL A 183 -43.07 73.48 41.66
C VAL A 183 -43.77 73.43 43.01
N PHE A 184 -45.11 73.46 43.02
CA PHE A 184 -45.91 73.37 44.24
C PHE A 184 -46.17 71.90 44.66
N ASP A 185 -46.26 70.97 43.70
CA ASP A 185 -46.45 69.53 43.94
C ASP A 185 -45.10 68.80 44.14
N ASN A 186 -44.45 69.01 45.29
CA ASN A 186 -43.21 68.30 45.61
C ASN A 186 -43.45 66.83 45.99
N VAL A 187 -43.31 65.91 45.03
CA VAL A 187 -43.32 64.45 45.27
C VAL A 187 -41.91 63.98 45.68
N PRO A 188 -41.72 63.41 46.89
CA PRO A 188 -40.40 62.95 47.33
C PRO A 188 -39.93 61.71 46.54
N LEU A 189 -38.68 61.72 46.07
CA LEU A 189 -38.07 60.59 45.37
C LEU A 189 -37.76 59.44 46.37
N PRO A 190 -38.08 58.17 46.05
CA PRO A 190 -37.67 57.05 46.88
C PRO A 190 -36.16 56.82 46.78
N TYR A 191 -35.49 56.75 47.93
CA TYR A 191 -34.05 56.48 48.03
C TYR A 191 -33.70 55.08 47.50
N PRO A 192 -32.55 54.92 46.80
CA PRO A 192 -32.10 53.62 46.33
C PRO A 192 -31.67 52.72 47.51
N LYS A 193 -32.05 51.44 47.45
CA LYS A 193 -31.53 50.39 48.35
C LYS A 193 -30.28 49.75 47.74
#